data_AF-A0A0V9UKR6-F1
#
_entry.id   AF-A0A0V9UKR6-F1
#
_cell.length_a   1.000
_cell.length_b   1.000
_cell.length_c   1.000
_cell.angle_alpha   90.00
_cell.angle_beta   90.00
_cell.angle_gamma   90.00
#
_symmetry.space_group_name_H-M   'P 1'
#
loop_
_entity.id
_entity.type
_entity.pdbx_description
1 polymer ?
#
loop_
_entity_poly.entity_id
_entity_poly.type
_entity_poly.pdbx_seq_one_letter_code
_entity_poly.pdbx_strand_id
1 'polypeptide(L)'
;MTMSAPTEDPTRELFRTALDMAQAAKAGNVSGWLSARYECGRVEDVAFVLSQMLGVLIENGAISRGVHPADAWRELRERGVDDFG
;
A
#
# COMPACT_ATOMS: atom_id res chain seq x y z
N MET A 1 20.43 -30.46 -16.70
CA MET A 1 20.85 -29.08 -16.35
C MET A 1 19.60 -28.22 -16.36
N THR A 2 18.87 -28.19 -15.25
CA THR A 2 17.61 -27.43 -15.15
C THR A 2 17.99 -26.01 -14.79
N MET A 3 17.86 -25.08 -15.75
CA MET A 3 17.92 -23.65 -15.46
C MET A 3 16.77 -23.34 -14.50
N SER A 4 17.10 -23.10 -13.23
CA SER A 4 16.16 -22.50 -12.30
C SER A 4 15.86 -21.11 -12.84
N ALA A 5 14.60 -20.84 -13.20
CA ALA A 5 14.16 -19.50 -13.55
C ALA A 5 14.57 -18.53 -12.42
N PRO A 6 14.90 -17.27 -12.72
CA PRO A 6 15.18 -16.30 -11.68
C PRO A 6 13.92 -16.22 -10.82
N THR A 7 14.03 -16.67 -9.58
CA THR A 7 12.97 -16.53 -8.59
C THR A 7 12.82 -15.04 -8.39
N GLU A 8 11.76 -14.44 -8.95
CA GLU A 8 11.44 -13.04 -8.66
C GLU A 8 11.41 -12.88 -7.15
N ASP A 9 12.11 -11.85 -6.65
CA ASP A 9 12.08 -11.52 -5.22
C ASP A 9 10.62 -11.33 -4.83
N PRO A 10 10.06 -12.21 -3.97
CA PRO A 10 8.64 -12.16 -3.64
C PRO A 10 8.24 -10.82 -3.04
N THR A 11 9.19 -10.05 -2.49
CA THR A 11 8.98 -8.69 -1.99
C THR A 11 8.76 -7.69 -3.13
N ARG A 12 9.54 -7.81 -4.21
CA ARG A 12 9.45 -6.92 -5.38
C ARG A 12 8.12 -7.07 -6.09
N GLU A 13 7.63 -8.29 -6.21
CA GLU A 13 6.32 -8.60 -6.79
C GLU A 13 5.18 -7.94 -6.00
N LEU A 14 5.22 -8.04 -4.66
CA LEU A 14 4.23 -7.41 -3.78
C LEU A 14 4.24 -5.89 -3.90
N PHE A 15 5.42 -5.26 -3.94
CA PHE A 15 5.53 -3.82 -4.14
C PHE A 15 4.99 -3.39 -5.51
N ARG A 16 5.31 -4.11 -6.59
CA ARG A 16 4.76 -3.81 -7.92
C ARG A 16 3.25 -3.89 -7.90
N THR A 17 2.69 -4.95 -7.31
CA THR A 17 1.25 -5.15 -7.19
C THR A 17 0.58 -3.99 -6.42
N ALA A 18 1.18 -3.56 -5.30
CA ALA A 18 0.68 -2.42 -4.53
C ALA A 18 0.67 -1.11 -5.35
N LEU A 19 1.69 -0.89 -6.18
CA LEU A 19 1.76 0.28 -7.08
C LEU A 19 0.73 0.20 -8.21
N ASP A 20 0.54 -0.97 -8.82
CA ASP A 20 -0.46 -1.18 -9.87
C ASP A 20 -1.88 -0.94 -9.31
N MET A 21 -2.15 -1.43 -8.10
CA MET A 21 -3.38 -1.14 -7.37
C MET A 21 -3.55 0.36 -7.12
N ALA A 22 -2.52 1.05 -6.62
CA ALA A 22 -2.59 2.49 -6.37
C ALA A 22 -2.85 3.29 -7.66
N GLN A 23 -2.23 2.91 -8.77
CA GLN A 23 -2.44 3.54 -10.08
C GLN A 23 -3.87 3.31 -10.60
N ALA A 24 -4.40 2.09 -10.46
CA ALA A 24 -5.77 1.78 -10.83
C ALA A 24 -6.78 2.57 -9.97
N ALA A 25 -6.55 2.67 -8.66
CA ALA A 25 -7.38 3.46 -7.75
C ALA A 25 -7.39 4.95 -8.14
N LYS A 26 -6.22 5.52 -8.43
CA LYS A 26 -6.08 6.91 -8.90
C LYS A 26 -6.86 7.17 -10.20
N ALA A 27 -6.95 6.17 -11.08
CA ALA A 27 -7.70 6.26 -12.33
C ALA A 27 -9.20 5.97 -12.19
N GLY A 28 -9.71 5.66 -10.99
CA GLY A 28 -11.09 5.22 -10.79
C GLY A 28 -11.40 3.83 -11.40
N ASN A 29 -10.36 3.06 -11.73
CA ASN A 29 -10.48 1.76 -12.39
C ASN A 29 -10.62 0.63 -11.35
N VAL A 30 -11.84 0.43 -10.86
CA VAL A 30 -12.15 -0.60 -9.84
C VAL A 30 -11.81 -2.01 -10.34
N SER A 31 -12.09 -2.33 -11.61
CA SER A 31 -11.79 -3.65 -12.16
C SER A 31 -10.28 -3.90 -12.22
N GLY A 32 -9.50 -2.92 -12.65
CA GLY A 32 -8.04 -3.02 -12.68
C GLY A 32 -7.42 -3.18 -11.29
N TRP A 33 -8.01 -2.51 -10.30
CA TRP A 33 -7.60 -2.67 -8.90
C TRP A 33 -7.83 -4.10 -8.39
N LEU A 34 -9.00 -4.68 -8.69
CA LEU A 34 -9.33 -6.06 -8.31
C LEU A 34 -8.45 -7.07 -9.07
N SER A 35 -8.24 -6.88 -10.37
CA SER A 35 -7.36 -7.72 -11.18
C SER A 35 -5.95 -7.76 -10.60
N ALA A 36 -5.32 -6.60 -10.36
CA ALA A 36 -3.98 -6.56 -9.77
C ALA A 36 -3.93 -7.27 -8.40
N ARG A 37 -4.95 -7.06 -7.55
CA ARG A 37 -5.04 -7.69 -6.23
C ARG A 37 -5.09 -9.21 -6.31
N TYR A 38 -5.89 -9.78 -7.22
CA TYR A 38 -6.11 -11.23 -7.29
C TYR A 38 -5.07 -11.96 -8.14
N GLU A 39 -4.48 -11.32 -9.17
CA GLU A 39 -3.47 -11.91 -10.04
C GLU A 39 -2.16 -12.24 -9.31
N CYS A 40 -1.82 -11.47 -8.27
CA CYS A 40 -0.65 -11.72 -7.41
C CYS A 40 -0.74 -13.05 -6.62
N GLY A 41 -1.94 -13.59 -6.39
CA GLY A 41 -2.13 -14.83 -5.62
C GLY A 41 -1.75 -14.74 -4.12
N ARG A 42 -1.23 -13.60 -3.65
CA ARG A 42 -0.78 -13.35 -2.27
C ARG A 42 -1.50 -12.17 -1.64
N VAL A 43 -2.83 -12.22 -1.67
CA VAL A 43 -3.71 -11.10 -1.32
C VAL A 43 -3.45 -10.54 0.08
N GLU A 44 -3.19 -11.41 1.06
CA GLU A 44 -2.91 -11.01 2.44
C GLU A 44 -1.59 -10.26 2.57
N ASP A 45 -0.55 -10.73 1.88
CA ASP A 45 0.77 -10.09 1.86
C ASP A 45 0.71 -8.71 1.20
N VAL A 46 -0.07 -8.56 0.11
CA VAL A 46 -0.30 -7.26 -0.53
C VAL A 46 -1.05 -6.32 0.40
N ALA A 47 -2.05 -6.81 1.13
CA ALA A 47 -2.78 -6.00 2.12
C ALA A 47 -1.86 -5.54 3.25
N PHE A 48 -0.94 -6.40 3.70
CA PHE A 48 0.09 -6.03 4.67
C PHE A 48 1.00 -4.93 4.13
N VAL A 49 1.53 -5.07 2.91
CA VAL A 49 2.38 -4.05 2.27
C VAL A 49 1.67 -2.71 2.13
N LEU A 50 0.41 -2.70 1.67
CA LEU A 50 -0.40 -1.48 1.58
C LEU A 50 -0.58 -0.81 2.95
N SER A 51 -0.75 -1.59 4.02
CA SER A 51 -0.87 -1.06 5.38
C SER A 51 0.44 -0.42 5.87
N GLN A 52 1.59 -1.02 5.54
CA GLN A 52 2.90 -0.43 5.84
C GLN A 52 3.13 0.87 5.06
N MET A 53 2.82 0.88 3.76
CA MET A 53 2.94 2.08 2.93
C MET A 53 2.04 3.21 3.43
N LEU A 54 0.81 2.89 3.83
CA LEU A 54 -0.10 3.87 4.46
C LEU A 54 0.52 4.47 5.72
N GLY A 55 1.11 3.64 6.60
CA GLY A 55 1.78 4.13 7.79
C GLY A 55 2.93 5.09 7.48
N VAL A 56 3.80 4.74 6.53
CA VAL A 56 4.88 5.62 6.09
C VAL A 56 4.37 6.96 5.56
N LEU A 57 3.27 6.97 4.80
CA LEU A 57 2.66 8.20 4.29
C LEU A 57 2.11 9.08 5.42
N ILE A 58 1.44 8.48 6.40
CA ILE A 58 0.91 9.17 7.58
C ILE A 58 2.04 9.82 8.37
N GLU A 59 3.09 9.06 8.67
CA GLU A 59 4.22 9.52 9.48
C GLU A 59 5.01 10.63 8.77
N ASN A 60 5.29 10.47 7.48
CA ASN A 60 5.94 11.51 6.67
C ASN A 60 5.10 12.79 6.60
N GLY A 61 3.79 12.65 6.45
CA GLY A 61 2.84 13.77 6.50
C GLY A 61 2.93 14.52 7.83
N ALA A 62 2.88 13.80 8.95
CA ALA A 62 3.00 14.37 10.29
C ALA A 62 4.33 15.14 10.47
N ILE A 63 5.45 14.51 10.11
CA ILE A 63 6.79 15.11 10.21
C ILE A 63 6.87 16.40 9.39
N SER A 64 6.36 16.40 8.16
CA SER A 64 6.38 17.59 7.29
C SER A 64 5.58 18.78 7.85
N ARG A 65 4.57 18.51 8.69
CA ARG A 65 3.76 19.53 9.38
C ARG A 65 4.31 19.89 10.77
N GLY A 66 5.40 19.27 11.22
CA GLY A 66 5.94 19.45 12.57
C GLY A 66 5.08 18.81 13.68
N VAL A 67 4.26 17.82 13.33
CA VAL A 67 3.38 17.08 14.25
C VAL A 67 4.02 15.75 14.61
N HIS A 68 3.90 15.34 15.87
CA HIS A 68 4.39 14.02 16.28
C HIS A 68 3.55 12.91 15.62
N PRO A 69 4.15 11.86 15.01
CA PRO A 69 3.39 10.87 14.25
C PRO A 69 2.27 10.17 15.04
N ALA A 70 2.47 9.92 16.33
CA ALA A 70 1.43 9.35 17.20
C ALA A 70 0.17 10.23 17.29
N ASP A 71 0.31 11.55 17.20
CA ASP A 71 -0.83 12.47 17.23
C ASP A 71 -1.62 12.40 15.92
N ALA A 72 -0.95 12.23 14.78
CA ALA A 72 -1.62 12.00 13.49
C ALA A 72 -2.41 10.68 13.48
N TRP A 73 -1.86 9.61 14.06
CA TRP A 73 -2.60 8.35 14.24
C TRP A 73 -3.82 8.50 15.16
N ARG A 74 -3.69 9.29 16.24
CA ARG A 74 -4.82 9.61 17.11
C ARG A 74 -5.89 10.39 16.35
N GLU A 75 -5.49 11.40 15.58
CA GLU A 75 -6.39 12.18 14.75
C GLU A 75 -7.15 11.31 13.75
N LEU A 76 -6.45 10.43 13.02
CA LEU A 76 -7.07 9.47 12.10
C LEU A 76 -8.10 8.59 12.80
N ARG A 77 -7.78 8.12 14.00
CA ARG A 77 -8.68 7.28 14.81
C ARG A 77 -9.93 8.04 15.25
N GLU A 78 -9.80 9.31 15.61
CA GLU A 78 -10.89 10.12 16.15
C GLU A 78 -11.80 10.69 15.05
N ARG A 79 -11.21 11.09 13.91
CA ARG A 79 -11.93 11.78 12.83
C ARG A 79 -12.29 10.87 11.65
N GLY A 80 -11.69 9.69 11.58
CA GLY A 80 -11.85 8.79 10.43
C GLY A 80 -11.08 9.24 9.21
N VAL A 81 -11.11 8.41 8.16
CA VAL A 81 -10.31 8.59 6.93
C VAL A 81 -10.80 9.77 6.09
N ASP A 82 -12.11 10.06 6.11
CA ASP A 82 -12.71 11.10 5.27
C ASP A 82 -12.20 12.51 5.61
N ASP A 83 -11.85 12.74 6.88
CA ASP A 83 -11.37 14.00 7.42
C ASP A 83 -9.85 14.00 7.70
N PHE A 84 -9.13 12.97 7.26
CA PHE A 84 -7.72 12.79 7.56
C PHE A 84 -6.82 13.26 6.39
N GLY A 85 -6.04 14.32 6.63
CA GLY A 85 -5.13 14.91 5.64
C GLY A 85 -5.06 16.43 5.76
#